data_AF-A0A1D7XYE1-F1
#
_entry.id   AF-A0A1D7XYE1-F1
#
_cell.length_a   1.000
_cell.length_b   1.000
_cell.length_c   1.000
_cell.angle_alpha   90.00
_cell.angle_beta   90.00
_cell.angle_gamma   90.00
#
_symmetry.space_group_name_H-M   'P 1'
#
loop_
_entity.id
_entity.type
_entity.pdbx_description
1 polymer ?
#
loop_
_entity_poly.entity_id
_entity_poly.type
_entity_poly.pdbx_seq_one_letter_code
_entity_poly.pdbx_strand_id
1 'polypeptide(L)' 'MAAIIAVGTFVGVKLDEKHPNDTNLFTLIGTLFSVILSIYFVIRRVISASKDDK' A
#
# COMPACT_ATOMS: atom_id res chain seq x y z
N MET A 1 5.25 -0.06 -9.00
CA MET A 1 4.30 0.95 -8.48
C MET A 1 2.87 0.62 -8.90
N ALA A 2 2.54 0.59 -10.19
CA ALA A 2 1.17 0.31 -10.66
C ALA A 2 0.57 -1.01 -10.13
N ALA A 3 1.33 -2.12 -10.11
CA ALA A 3 0.85 -3.41 -9.62
C ALA A 3 0.51 -3.42 -8.12
N ILE A 4 1.30 -2.74 -7.29
CA ILE A 4 1.11 -2.69 -5.83
C ILE A 4 -0.11 -1.84 -5.49
N ILE A 5 -0.29 -0.73 -6.23
CA ILE A 5 -1.43 0.16 -6.10
C ILE A 5 -2.72 -0.57 -6.51
N ALA A 6 -2.71 -1.28 -7.63
CA ALA A 6 -3.87 -2.04 -8.13
C ALA A 6 -4.30 -3.16 -7.16
N VAL A 7 -3.35 -3.86 -6.54
CA VAL A 7 -3.67 -4.89 -5.53
C VAL A 7 -4.19 -4.24 -4.25
N GLY A 8 -3.59 -3.14 -3.79
CA GLY A 8 -4.04 -2.42 -2.60
C GLY A 8 -5.44 -1.83 -2.74
N THR A 9 -5.77 -1.22 -3.88
CA THR A 9 -7.10 -0.65 -4.14
C THR A 9 -8.15 -1.74 -4.31
N PHE A 10 -7.85 -2.83 -5.01
CA PHE A 10 -8.80 -3.92 -5.21
C PHE A 10 -9.15 -4.64 -3.90
N VAL A 11 -8.16 -4.90 -3.05
CA VAL A 11 -8.39 -5.49 -1.73
C VAL A 11 -9.15 -4.53 -0.83
N GLY A 12 -8.82 -3.22 -0.83
CA GLY A 12 -9.52 -2.21 -0.05
C GLY A 12 -11.01 -2.08 -0.41
N VAL A 13 -11.32 -1.98 -1.70
CA VAL A 13 -12.71 -1.82 -2.19
C VAL A 13 -13.58 -3.05 -1.86
N LYS A 14 -13.05 -4.26 -2.07
CA LYS A 14 -13.79 -5.49 -1.73
C LYS A 14 -14.02 -5.67 -0.23
N LEU A 15 -13.15 -5.08 0.60
CA LEU A 15 -13.27 -5.16 2.05
C LEU A 15 -14.25 -4.11 2.59
N ASP A 16 -14.28 -2.91 1.99
CA ASP A 16 -15.28 -1.86 2.27
C ASP A 16 -16.71 -2.31 1.85
N GLU A 17 -16.88 -2.98 0.70
CA GLU A 17 -18.21 -3.49 0.29
C GLU A 17 -18.78 -4.56 1.23
N LYS A 18 -17.91 -5.37 1.85
CA LYS A 18 -18.33 -6.49 2.71
C LYS A 18 -18.70 -6.05 4.13
N HIS A 19 -18.28 -4.86 4.53
CA HIS A 19 -18.61 -4.26 5.81
C HIS A 19 -19.35 -2.93 5.55
N PRO A 20 -20.70 -2.93 5.47
CA PRO A 20 -21.49 -1.71 5.39
C PRO A 20 -21.44 -1.03 6.77
N ASN A 21 -20.31 -0.41 7.06
CA ASN A 21 -20.05 0.30 8.28
C ASN A 21 -19.99 1.78 7.91
N ASP A 22 -20.85 2.61 8.51
CA ASP A 22 -20.95 4.05 8.23
C ASP A 22 -19.60 4.81 8.34
N THR A 23 -18.61 4.19 8.98
CA THR A 23 -17.24 4.67 9.07
C THR A 23 -16.35 3.86 8.13
N ASN A 24 -15.82 4.50 7.07
CA ASN A 24 -14.87 4.01 6.05
C ASN A 24 -13.49 3.57 6.64
N LEU A 25 -13.50 2.67 7.62
CA LEU A 25 -12.32 2.22 8.37
C LEU A 25 -11.37 1.41 7.49
N PHE A 26 -11.87 0.64 6.52
CA PHE A 26 -11.01 -0.09 5.60
C PHE A 26 -10.32 0.84 4.59
N THR A 27 -11.01 1.88 4.11
CA THR A 27 -10.34 2.95 3.36
C THR A 27 -9.28 3.68 4.22
N LEU A 28 -9.55 3.96 5.50
CA LEU A 28 -8.58 4.57 6.41
C LEU A 28 -7.34 3.68 6.63
N ILE A 29 -7.55 2.39 6.91
CA ILE A 29 -6.47 1.42 7.08
C ILE A 29 -5.72 1.21 5.76
N GLY A 30 -6.43 1.15 4.64
CA GLY A 30 -5.86 1.00 3.30
C GLY A 30 -4.97 2.18 2.90
N THR A 31 -5.40 3.41 3.22
CA THR A 31 -4.58 4.62 3.00
C THR A 31 -3.36 4.65 3.91
N LEU A 32 -3.48 4.34 5.20
CA LEU A 32 -2.33 4.20 6.11
C LEU A 32 -1.34 3.14 5.62
N PHE A 33 -1.84 1.98 5.22
CA PHE A 33 -1.02 0.87 4.75
C PHE A 33 -0.30 1.21 3.43
N SER A 34 -0.97 1.95 2.54
CA SER A 34 -0.38 2.45 1.30
C SER A 34 0.79 3.40 1.55
N VAL A 35 0.67 4.30 2.54
CA VAL A 35 1.78 5.19 2.95
C VAL A 35 2.97 4.38 3.47
N ILE A 36 2.73 3.39 4.33
CA ILE A 36 3.78 2.51 4.87
C ILE A 36 4.49 1.73 3.74
N LEU A 37 3.72 1.15 2.82
CA LEU A 37 4.27 0.42 1.67
C LEU A 37 5.10 1.32 0.74
N SER A 38 4.66 2.56 0.52
CA SER A 38 5.40 3.54 -0.28
C SER A 38 6.77 3.82 0.33
N ILE A 39 6.83 4.09 1.63
CA ILE A 39 8.08 4.32 2.37
C ILE A 39 8.98 3.08 2.31
N TYR A 40 8.43 1.89 2.56
CA TYR A 40 9.18 0.64 2.47
C TYR A 40 9.80 0.43 1.09
N PHE A 41 9.05 0.71 0.02
CA PHE A 41 9.54 0.52 -1.34
C PHE A 41 10.67 1.50 -1.70
N VAL A 42 10.56 2.75 -1.25
CA VAL A 42 11.62 3.76 -1.41
C VAL A 42 12.89 3.32 -0.67
N ILE A 43 12.78 2.92 0.59
CA ILE A 43 13.93 2.43 1.38
C ILE A 43 14.59 1.23 0.71
N ARG A 44 13.80 0.23 0.29
CA ARG A 44 14.30 -0.96 -0.40
C ARG A 44 15.02 -0.58 -1.69
N ARG A 45 14.50 0.38 -2.45
CA ARG A 45 15.11 0.88 -3.68
C ARG A 45 16.45 1.56 -3.41
N VAL A 46 16.54 2.41 -2.39
CA VAL A 46 17.79 3.10 -2.00
C VAL A 46 18.85 2.09 -1.55
N ILE A 47 18.48 1.12 -0.72
CA ILE A 47 19.43 0.07 -0.25
C ILE A 47 19.93 -0.78 -1.43
N SER A 48 19.06 -1.13 -2.38
CA SER A 48 19.47 -1.90 -3.57
C SER A 48 20.39 -1.09 -4.48
N ALA A 49 20.09 0.18 -4.72
CA ALA A 49 20.95 1.08 -5.49
C ALA A 49 22.33 1.26 -4.84
N SER A 50 22.39 1.27 -3.50
CA SER A 50 23.64 1.35 -2.75
C SER A 50 24.45 0.04 -2.75
N LYS A 51 23.88 -1.09 -3.18
CA LYS A 51 24.55 -2.40 -3.21
C LYS A 51 25.16 -2.75 -4.57
N ASP A 52 24.72 -2.09 -5.65
CA ASP A 52 25.31 -2.25 -7.00
C ASP A 52 26.62 -1.46 -7.20
N ASP A 53 27.05 -0.69 -6.19
CA ASP A 53 28.32 0.05 -6.18
C ASP A 53 29.50 -0.79 -5.62
N LYS A 54 29.51 -2.11 -5.86
CA LYS A 54 30.64 -3.00 -5.56
C LYS A 54 30.96 -3.94 -6.71
#